data_AF-A0A0L0V9V3-F1
#
_entry.id   AF-A0A0L0V9V3-F1
#
_cell.length_a   1.000
_cell.length_b   1.000
_cell.length_c   1.000
_cell.angle_alpha   90.00
_cell.angle_beta   90.00
_cell.angle_gamma   90.00
#
_symmetry.space_group_name_H-M   'P 1'
#
loop_
_entity.id
_entity.type
_entity.pdbx_description
1 polymer ?
#
loop_
_entity_poly.entity_id
_entity_poly.type
_entity_poly.pdbx_seq_one_letter_code
_entity_poly.pdbx_strand_id
1 'polypeptide(L)'
;MTKRLEGDGPLLPMVLYEYVRLLDLLEKKKRAAESTALERMFYPMIVITKKYLNLAVTCDTVIMATFLHPAWRMMLFTNRFEAHLTRITNLVSRIFGERDELLKSLQPDPAPPKGTQSEINTSPNDSDSDGDAFNYYPTNGDTIDINTELKRYNNGDFPLDKKGCVLGWWKIHCKDFPVMASLARDYLACAASSASVEQTFSAAAGVCATGRASLAIRTIERCISSHMWLCDSVEVGGLFADCQALIDAGLKNPKFKRYLVKPVKKSRNIRK
;
A
#
# COMPACT_ATOMS: atom_id res chain seq x y z
N MET A 1 2.42 16.66 9.64
CA MET A 1 2.87 15.82 8.51
C MET A 1 3.52 14.56 9.07
N THR A 2 4.58 14.68 9.86
CA THR A 2 5.29 13.59 10.57
C THR A 2 4.37 12.56 11.22
N LYS A 3 3.51 12.95 12.18
CA LYS A 3 2.54 12.05 12.83
C LYS A 3 1.63 11.26 11.88
N ARG A 4 1.38 11.79 10.67
CA ARG A 4 0.56 11.10 9.67
C ARG A 4 1.35 10.12 8.81
N LEU A 5 2.67 10.28 8.72
CA LEU A 5 3.59 9.44 7.95
C LEU A 5 4.23 8.33 8.82
N GLU A 6 3.97 8.35 10.13
CA GLU A 6 4.47 7.39 11.13
C GLU A 6 3.55 6.17 11.36
N GLY A 7 2.39 6.09 10.67
CA GLY A 7 1.46 4.97 10.84
C GLY A 7 1.76 3.78 9.92
N ASP A 8 1.09 2.65 10.17
CA ASP A 8 1.33 1.39 9.44
C ASP A 8 0.54 1.24 8.13
N GLY A 9 -0.02 2.34 7.62
CA GLY A 9 -0.75 2.36 6.36
C GLY A 9 0.17 2.53 5.14
N PRO A 10 -0.38 2.42 3.91
CA PRO A 10 0.34 2.75 2.68
C PRO A 10 0.58 4.26 2.60
N LEU A 11 1.58 4.76 3.33
CA LEU A 11 1.85 6.19 3.49
C LEU A 11 2.92 6.69 2.54
N LEU A 12 3.81 5.80 2.07
CA LEU A 12 4.83 6.13 1.08
C LEU A 12 4.24 6.79 -0.19
N PRO A 13 3.12 6.32 -0.77
CA PRO A 13 2.51 7.03 -1.89
C PRO A 13 2.25 8.51 -1.53
N MET A 14 1.79 8.81 -0.31
CA MET A 14 1.38 10.18 0.07
C MET A 14 2.53 11.18 0.16
N VAL A 15 3.79 10.73 0.15
CA VAL A 15 4.96 11.55 0.48
C VAL A 15 5.08 12.76 -0.46
N LEU A 16 5.03 12.56 -1.77
CA LEU A 16 5.16 13.66 -2.74
C LEU A 16 3.99 14.65 -2.62
N TYR A 17 2.76 14.13 -2.49
CA TYR A 17 1.59 14.96 -2.25
C TYR A 17 1.72 15.83 -0.98
N GLU A 18 2.20 15.26 0.12
CA GLU A 18 2.34 15.98 1.38
C GLU A 18 3.44 17.05 1.34
N TYR A 19 4.57 16.77 0.71
CA TYR A 19 5.62 17.78 0.53
C TYR A 19 5.15 18.95 -0.33
N VAL A 20 4.49 18.64 -1.44
CA VAL A 20 3.91 19.65 -2.34
C VAL A 20 2.89 20.52 -1.61
N ARG A 21 1.98 19.89 -0.86
CA ARG A 21 0.99 20.62 -0.05
C ARG A 21 1.63 21.43 1.07
N LEU A 22 2.70 20.94 1.70
CA LEU A 22 3.45 21.67 2.72
C LEU A 22 4.12 22.91 2.12
N LEU A 23 4.74 22.76 0.95
CA LEU A 23 5.38 23.86 0.24
C LEU A 23 4.37 24.96 -0.10
N ASP A 24 3.23 24.60 -0.71
CA ASP A 24 2.14 25.55 -1.02
C ASP A 24 1.64 26.29 0.24
N LEU A 25 1.53 25.57 1.36
CA LEU A 25 1.13 26.14 2.65
C LEU A 25 2.17 27.11 3.20
N LEU A 26 3.46 26.75 3.15
CA LEU A 26 4.56 27.60 3.62
C LEU A 26 4.64 28.89 2.78
N GLU A 27 4.50 28.79 1.46
CA GLU A 27 4.51 29.96 0.58
C GLU A 27 3.30 30.86 0.82
N LYS A 28 2.10 30.28 1.04
CA LYS A 28 0.91 31.05 1.43
C LYS A 28 1.11 31.75 2.76
N LYS A 29 1.65 31.06 3.76
CA LYS A 29 1.89 31.63 5.09
C LYS A 29 2.98 32.71 5.07
N LYS A 30 4.03 32.53 4.26
CA LYS A 30 5.04 33.56 4.04
C LYS A 30 4.41 34.86 3.53
N ARG A 31 3.57 34.78 2.49
CA ARG A 31 2.84 35.94 1.95
C ARG A 31 1.93 36.59 3.00
N ALA A 32 1.22 35.80 3.78
CA ALA A 32 0.36 36.32 4.84
C ALA A 32 1.15 36.94 6.02
N ALA A 33 2.42 36.58 6.18
CA ALA A 33 3.32 37.07 7.22
C ALA A 33 4.22 38.22 6.73
N GLU A 34 3.98 38.74 5.53
CA GLU A 34 4.75 39.86 4.96
C GLU A 34 4.78 41.05 5.92
N SER A 35 5.97 41.63 6.11
CA SER A 35 6.21 42.74 7.06
C SER A 35 5.98 42.40 8.54
N THR A 36 5.78 41.13 8.89
CA THR A 36 5.72 40.69 10.30
C THR A 36 7.07 40.13 10.75
N ALA A 37 7.27 40.03 12.07
CA ALA A 37 8.44 39.40 12.65
C ALA A 37 8.65 37.93 12.21
N LEU A 38 7.58 37.26 11.74
CA LEU A 38 7.62 35.85 11.36
C LEU A 38 8.05 35.64 9.89
N GLU A 39 8.05 36.66 9.03
CA GLU A 39 8.29 36.50 7.58
C GLU A 39 9.59 35.73 7.28
N ARG A 40 10.67 36.11 7.98
CA ARG A 40 12.02 35.55 7.77
C ARG A 40 12.11 34.06 8.09
N MET A 41 11.26 33.53 8.97
CA MET A 41 11.31 32.11 9.34
C MET A 41 10.88 31.17 8.20
N PHE A 42 10.03 31.67 7.28
CA PHE A 42 9.52 30.85 6.19
C PHE A 42 10.57 30.55 5.12
N TYR A 43 11.59 31.42 4.96
CA TYR A 43 12.66 31.20 3.99
C TYR A 43 13.41 29.88 4.23
N PRO A 44 14.03 29.63 5.41
CA PRO A 44 14.71 28.37 5.67
C PRO A 44 13.75 27.18 5.66
N MET A 45 12.51 27.34 6.12
CA MET A 45 11.50 26.26 6.08
C MET A 45 11.21 25.83 4.64
N ILE A 46 11.04 26.78 3.72
CA ILE A 46 10.82 26.52 2.30
C ILE A 46 12.06 25.86 1.68
N VAL A 47 13.26 26.37 1.96
CA VAL A 47 14.52 25.81 1.46
C VAL A 47 14.67 24.34 1.88
N ILE A 48 14.45 24.03 3.15
CA ILE A 48 14.53 22.66 3.67
C ILE A 48 13.45 21.78 3.03
N THR A 49 12.22 22.28 2.91
CA THR A 49 11.11 21.52 2.29
C THR A 49 11.42 21.18 0.84
N LYS A 50 11.96 22.13 0.05
CA LYS A 50 12.38 21.91 -1.34
C LYS A 50 13.51 20.88 -1.43
N LYS A 51 14.50 20.95 -0.53
CA LYS A 51 15.59 19.96 -0.47
C LYS A 51 15.07 18.54 -0.33
N TYR A 52 14.19 18.29 0.63
CA TYR A 52 13.65 16.94 0.86
C TYR A 52 12.64 16.50 -0.19
N LEU A 53 11.87 17.43 -0.77
CA LEU A 53 11.03 17.13 -1.93
C LEU A 53 11.87 16.67 -3.13
N ASN A 54 13.01 17.33 -3.39
CA ASN A 54 13.92 16.94 -4.46
C ASN A 54 14.52 15.55 -4.22
N LEU A 55 14.91 15.22 -2.98
CA LEU A 55 15.35 13.87 -2.64
C LEU A 55 14.23 12.84 -2.84
N ALA A 56 13.01 13.15 -2.39
CA ALA A 56 11.88 12.25 -2.52
C ALA A 56 11.51 11.98 -3.98
N VAL A 57 11.48 13.01 -4.84
CA VAL A 57 11.17 12.82 -6.26
C VAL A 57 12.28 12.05 -6.98
N THR A 58 13.54 12.10 -6.52
CA THR A 58 14.62 11.27 -7.10
C THR A 58 14.55 9.79 -6.73
N CYS A 59 13.80 9.41 -5.69
CA CYS A 59 13.69 8.04 -5.24
C CYS A 59 12.67 7.24 -6.08
N ASP A 60 13.15 6.20 -6.77
CA ASP A 60 12.31 5.36 -7.64
C ASP A 60 11.16 4.68 -6.87
N THR A 61 11.42 4.19 -5.66
CA THR A 61 10.38 3.57 -4.81
C THR A 61 9.28 4.56 -4.44
N VAL A 62 9.64 5.80 -4.10
CA VAL A 62 8.67 6.87 -3.83
C VAL A 62 7.85 7.17 -5.07
N ILE A 63 8.49 7.28 -6.24
CA ILE A 63 7.81 7.54 -7.52
C ILE A 63 6.83 6.41 -7.82
N MET A 64 7.27 5.16 -7.77
CA MET A 64 6.42 4.01 -8.10
C MET A 64 5.25 3.88 -7.14
N ALA A 65 5.49 3.97 -5.82
CA ALA A 65 4.41 3.98 -4.84
C ALA A 65 3.42 5.13 -5.11
N THR A 66 3.93 6.33 -5.41
CA THR A 66 3.09 7.50 -5.72
C THR A 66 2.27 7.27 -6.98
N PHE A 67 2.89 6.78 -8.05
CA PHE A 67 2.22 6.48 -9.32
C PHE A 67 1.09 5.45 -9.15
N LEU A 68 1.29 4.43 -8.31
CA LEU A 68 0.33 3.37 -8.02
C LEU A 68 -0.84 3.82 -7.13
N HIS A 69 -0.90 5.09 -6.72
CA HIS A 69 -2.06 5.65 -6.05
C HIS A 69 -3.12 6.12 -7.08
N PRO A 70 -4.34 5.53 -7.10
CA PRO A 70 -5.33 5.79 -8.16
C PRO A 70 -5.85 7.24 -8.20
N ALA A 71 -5.76 7.98 -7.10
CA ALA A 71 -6.12 9.40 -7.06
C ALA A 71 -5.14 10.34 -7.81
N TRP A 72 -3.93 9.87 -8.14
CA TRP A 72 -2.86 10.73 -8.67
C TRP A 72 -2.38 10.30 -10.03
N ARG A 73 -1.98 9.01 -10.15
CA ARG A 73 -1.49 8.42 -11.40
C ARG A 73 -0.40 9.28 -12.03
N MET A 74 -0.29 9.30 -13.36
CA MET A 74 0.65 10.17 -14.06
C MET A 74 0.32 11.68 -13.90
N MET A 75 -0.94 12.03 -13.64
CA MET A 75 -1.42 13.42 -13.60
C MET A 75 -0.76 14.27 -12.50
N LEU A 76 -0.36 13.67 -11.38
CA LEU A 76 0.38 14.41 -10.36
C LEU A 76 1.75 14.86 -10.88
N PHE A 77 2.43 14.00 -11.63
CA PHE A 77 3.76 14.27 -12.15
C PHE A 77 3.75 15.26 -13.30
N THR A 78 2.79 15.15 -14.22
CA THR A 78 2.61 16.12 -15.30
C THR A 78 2.38 17.53 -14.75
N ASN A 79 1.59 17.64 -13.67
CA ASN A 79 1.16 18.94 -13.15
C ASN A 79 2.16 19.56 -12.16
N ARG A 80 2.90 18.75 -11.39
CA ARG A 80 3.74 19.25 -10.27
C ARG A 80 5.23 18.94 -10.41
N PHE A 81 5.62 18.07 -11.36
CA PHE A 81 6.99 17.56 -11.49
C PHE A 81 7.42 17.46 -12.96
N GLU A 82 7.03 18.43 -13.80
CA GLU A 82 7.29 18.44 -15.25
C GLU A 82 8.77 18.19 -15.60
N ALA A 83 9.69 18.81 -14.85
CA ALA A 83 11.14 18.64 -15.04
C ALA A 83 11.64 17.19 -14.86
N HIS A 84 10.87 16.33 -14.18
CA HIS A 84 11.20 14.93 -13.95
C HIS A 84 10.37 13.96 -14.81
N LEU A 85 9.44 14.47 -15.63
CA LEU A 85 8.45 13.66 -16.32
C LEU A 85 9.08 12.60 -17.23
N THR A 86 10.08 12.97 -18.04
CA THR A 86 10.78 12.02 -18.90
C THR A 86 11.38 10.86 -18.12
N ARG A 87 12.04 11.14 -16.99
CA ARG A 87 12.64 10.09 -16.15
C ARG A 87 11.56 9.20 -15.54
N ILE A 88 10.49 9.81 -15.04
CA ILE A 88 9.38 9.09 -14.38
C ILE A 88 8.65 8.19 -15.38
N THR A 89 8.34 8.69 -16.57
CA THR A 89 7.71 7.89 -17.64
C THR A 89 8.58 6.72 -18.04
N ASN A 90 9.89 6.93 -18.24
CA ASN A 90 10.81 5.85 -18.57
C ASN A 90 10.91 4.81 -17.44
N LEU A 91 10.95 5.26 -16.19
CA LEU A 91 10.97 4.38 -15.01
C LEU A 91 9.71 3.52 -14.94
N VAL A 92 8.53 4.14 -15.05
CA VAL A 92 7.23 3.45 -14.99
C VAL A 92 7.11 2.42 -16.12
N SER A 93 7.40 2.82 -17.36
CA SER A 93 7.33 1.91 -18.51
C SER A 93 8.29 0.74 -18.37
N ARG A 94 9.52 1.00 -17.89
CA ARG A 94 10.53 -0.05 -17.66
C ARG A 94 10.08 -1.05 -16.59
N ILE A 95 9.69 -0.57 -15.41
CA ILE A 95 9.27 -1.45 -14.29
C ILE A 95 8.00 -2.23 -14.65
N PHE A 96 7.08 -1.60 -15.38
CA PHE A 96 5.89 -2.27 -15.88
C PHE A 96 6.25 -3.40 -16.84
N GLY A 97 7.09 -3.13 -17.85
CA GLY A 97 7.54 -4.14 -18.81
C GLY A 97 8.27 -5.31 -18.15
N GLU A 98 9.24 -5.02 -17.27
CA GLU A 98 9.97 -6.04 -16.50
C GLU A 98 9.01 -6.93 -15.68
N ARG A 99 7.97 -6.34 -15.07
CA ARG A 99 6.99 -7.10 -14.29
C ARG A 99 6.05 -7.93 -15.17
N ASP A 100 5.62 -7.40 -16.30
CA ASP A 100 4.77 -8.11 -17.25
C ASP A 100 5.47 -9.35 -17.82
N GLU A 101 6.73 -9.20 -18.24
CA GLU A 101 7.57 -10.32 -18.69
C GLU A 101 7.73 -11.39 -17.60
N LEU A 102 8.02 -10.96 -16.37
CA LEU A 102 8.12 -11.87 -15.23
C LEU A 102 6.80 -12.64 -15.01
N LEU A 103 5.67 -11.96 -15.01
CA LEU A 103 4.36 -12.60 -14.80
C LEU A 103 4.02 -13.59 -15.91
N LYS A 104 4.39 -13.30 -17.17
CA LYS A 104 4.22 -14.21 -18.30
C LYS A 104 5.10 -15.45 -18.18
N SER A 105 6.37 -15.29 -17.79
CA SER A 105 7.28 -16.43 -17.58
C SER A 105 6.86 -17.37 -16.45
N LEU A 106 6.06 -16.89 -15.49
CA LEU A 106 5.53 -17.67 -14.39
C LEU A 106 4.25 -18.44 -14.74
N GLN A 107 3.64 -18.17 -15.89
CA GLN A 107 2.50 -18.97 -16.35
C GLN A 107 3.03 -20.29 -16.93
N PRO A 108 2.46 -21.45 -16.52
CA PRO A 108 2.78 -22.72 -17.18
C PRO A 108 2.37 -22.65 -18.65
N ASP A 109 3.14 -23.34 -19.52
CA ASP A 109 2.79 -23.49 -20.94
C ASP A 109 1.30 -23.83 -21.08
N PRO A 110 0.58 -23.23 -22.04
CA PRO A 110 -0.79 -23.61 -22.30
C PRO A 110 -0.81 -25.12 -22.53
N ALA A 111 -1.59 -25.83 -21.71
CA ALA A 111 -1.84 -27.25 -21.95
C ALA A 111 -2.21 -27.39 -23.44
N PRO A 112 -1.65 -28.39 -24.16
CA PRO A 112 -1.95 -28.56 -25.58
C PRO A 112 -3.47 -28.56 -25.75
N PRO A 113 -4.00 -27.94 -26.83
CA PRO A 113 -5.43 -27.98 -27.08
C PRO A 113 -5.84 -29.44 -26.97
N LYS A 114 -6.82 -29.75 -26.11
CA LYS A 114 -7.36 -31.10 -25.99
C LYS A 114 -7.77 -31.50 -27.40
N GLY A 115 -6.90 -32.29 -28.04
CA GLY A 115 -7.15 -32.84 -29.35
C GLY A 115 -8.42 -33.64 -29.23
N THR A 116 -9.37 -33.36 -30.11
CA THR A 116 -10.53 -34.18 -30.34
C THR A 116 -10.05 -35.60 -30.64
N GLN A 117 -9.97 -36.43 -29.60
CA GLN A 117 -9.90 -37.87 -29.77
C GLN A 117 -11.34 -38.36 -29.86
N SER A 118 -11.78 -38.57 -31.10
CA SER A 118 -12.84 -39.52 -31.37
C SER A 118 -12.40 -40.88 -30.84
N GLU A 119 -12.97 -41.28 -29.70
CA GLU A 119 -13.17 -42.69 -29.42
C GLU A 119 -14.65 -42.90 -29.13
N ILE A 120 -15.29 -43.55 -30.10
CA ILE A 120 -16.62 -44.14 -29.98
C ILE A 120 -16.52 -45.18 -28.88
N ASN A 121 -17.19 -44.95 -27.75
CA ASN A 121 -17.69 -46.01 -26.88
C ASN A 121 -19.01 -45.57 -26.27
N THR A 122 -20.08 -46.12 -26.84
CA THR A 122 -21.47 -45.96 -26.43
C THR A 122 -21.70 -46.51 -25.02
N SER A 123 -22.24 -45.69 -24.12
CA SER A 123 -23.26 -46.09 -23.13
C SER A 123 -23.96 -44.84 -22.56
N PRO A 124 -25.29 -44.86 -22.38
CA PRO A 124 -26.08 -43.67 -22.12
C PRO A 124 -26.18 -43.40 -20.63
N ASN A 125 -25.87 -42.18 -20.20
CA ASN A 125 -26.43 -41.66 -18.96
C ASN A 125 -26.63 -40.16 -19.08
N ASP A 126 -27.86 -39.76 -18.78
CA ASP A 126 -28.42 -38.42 -18.88
C ASP A 126 -27.58 -37.40 -18.13
N SER A 127 -27.06 -36.42 -18.85
CA SER A 127 -26.65 -35.15 -18.29
C SER A 127 -27.14 -34.08 -19.24
N ASP A 128 -28.16 -33.34 -18.81
CA ASP A 128 -28.72 -32.16 -19.49
C ASP A 128 -27.60 -31.18 -19.85
N SER A 129 -27.06 -31.34 -21.05
CA SER A 129 -26.05 -30.47 -21.65
C SER A 129 -26.72 -29.42 -22.55
N ASP A 130 -27.81 -28.83 -22.06
CA ASP A 130 -28.49 -27.72 -22.74
C ASP A 130 -28.08 -26.34 -22.17
N GLY A 131 -27.23 -26.33 -21.13
CA GLY A 131 -26.75 -25.09 -20.50
C GLY A 131 -25.64 -24.38 -21.26
N ASP A 132 -24.87 -25.08 -22.11
CA ASP A 132 -23.75 -24.50 -22.85
C ASP A 132 -24.23 -23.73 -24.11
N ALA A 133 -25.47 -23.97 -24.55
CA ALA A 133 -26.11 -23.29 -25.68
C ALA A 133 -26.49 -21.82 -25.38
N PHE A 134 -26.51 -21.41 -24.11
CA PHE A 134 -26.85 -20.06 -23.67
C PHE A 134 -25.65 -19.25 -23.16
N ASN A 135 -24.42 -19.74 -23.35
CA ASN A 135 -23.24 -18.97 -23.02
C ASN A 135 -22.89 -17.98 -24.16
N TYR A 136 -23.64 -16.88 -24.22
CA TYR A 136 -23.43 -15.80 -25.21
C TYR A 136 -22.27 -14.86 -24.86
N TYR A 137 -21.55 -15.11 -23.76
CA TYR A 137 -20.41 -14.28 -23.37
C TYR A 137 -19.18 -14.70 -24.18
N PRO A 138 -18.44 -13.75 -24.80
CA PRO A 138 -17.18 -14.08 -25.42
C PRO A 138 -16.26 -14.70 -24.37
N THR A 139 -15.73 -15.88 -24.68
CA THR A 139 -14.67 -16.52 -23.91
C THR A 139 -13.44 -15.64 -24.04
N ASN A 140 -13.28 -14.67 -23.14
CA ASN A 140 -12.15 -13.75 -23.14
C ASN A 140 -10.88 -14.52 -22.75
N GLY A 141 -10.34 -15.27 -23.70
CA GLY A 141 -8.99 -15.82 -23.71
C GLY A 141 -7.96 -14.81 -24.21
N ASP A 142 -8.32 -13.52 -24.27
CA ASP A 142 -7.43 -12.50 -24.79
C ASP A 142 -6.71 -11.80 -23.66
N THR A 143 -5.41 -12.09 -23.60
CA THR A 143 -4.39 -11.25 -22.99
C THR A 143 -4.75 -9.77 -23.18
N ILE A 144 -5.07 -9.07 -22.08
CA ILE A 144 -5.16 -7.62 -22.10
C ILE A 144 -3.83 -7.12 -22.65
N ASP A 145 -3.86 -6.53 -23.84
CA ASP A 145 -2.68 -5.97 -24.50
C ASP A 145 -1.87 -5.10 -23.51
N ILE A 146 -0.55 -5.29 -23.52
CA ILE A 146 0.44 -4.74 -22.59
C ILE A 146 0.34 -3.21 -22.52
N ASN A 147 0.01 -2.58 -23.65
CA ASN A 147 -0.19 -1.13 -23.72
C ASN A 147 -1.55 -0.68 -23.18
N THR A 148 -2.54 -1.56 -23.16
CA THR A 148 -3.91 -1.24 -22.80
C THR A 148 -4.06 -1.10 -21.28
N GLU A 149 -3.41 -1.94 -20.47
CA GLU A 149 -3.52 -1.85 -18.99
C GLU A 149 -2.98 -0.51 -18.46
N LEU A 150 -1.73 -0.17 -18.78
CA LEU A 150 -1.09 1.07 -18.31
C LEU A 150 -1.82 2.31 -18.81
N LYS A 151 -2.31 2.29 -20.06
CA LYS A 151 -3.13 3.37 -20.63
C LYS A 151 -4.47 3.48 -19.91
N ARG A 152 -5.21 2.39 -19.72
CA ARG A 152 -6.48 2.36 -18.98
C ARG A 152 -6.34 2.91 -17.57
N TYR A 153 -5.29 2.48 -16.86
CA TYR A 153 -5.00 3.00 -15.53
C TYR A 153 -4.78 4.52 -15.56
N ASN A 154 -3.98 5.03 -16.48
CA ASN A 154 -3.71 6.46 -16.61
C ASN A 154 -4.91 7.29 -17.10
N ASN A 155 -5.78 6.70 -17.93
CA ASN A 155 -7.00 7.35 -18.45
C ASN A 155 -8.05 7.61 -17.37
N GLY A 156 -7.90 6.96 -16.21
CA GLY A 156 -8.68 7.30 -15.04
C GLY A 156 -9.69 6.24 -14.61
N ASP A 157 -9.72 5.08 -15.27
CA ASP A 157 -10.64 3.98 -14.99
C ASP A 157 -10.76 3.71 -13.48
N PHE A 158 -11.98 3.76 -12.95
CA PHE A 158 -12.30 3.66 -11.51
C PHE A 158 -11.56 4.71 -10.65
N PRO A 159 -12.06 5.97 -10.59
CA PRO A 159 -11.42 7.01 -9.80
C PRO A 159 -11.49 6.73 -8.29
N LEU A 160 -10.44 7.11 -7.57
CA LEU A 160 -10.38 7.06 -6.11
C LEU A 160 -10.11 8.47 -5.56
N ASP A 161 -10.79 8.88 -4.50
CA ASP A 161 -10.43 10.11 -3.78
C ASP A 161 -9.08 9.95 -3.06
N LYS A 162 -8.36 11.04 -2.82
CA LYS A 162 -7.08 11.04 -2.08
C LYS A 162 -7.18 10.49 -0.65
N LYS A 163 -8.37 10.46 -0.05
CA LYS A 163 -8.63 9.86 1.27
C LYS A 163 -9.16 8.42 1.18
N GLY A 164 -9.30 7.90 -0.03
CA GLY A 164 -9.80 6.56 -0.29
C GLY A 164 -8.85 5.48 0.21
N CYS A 165 -9.39 4.27 0.40
CA CYS A 165 -8.60 3.12 0.83
C CYS A 165 -7.85 2.53 -0.38
N VAL A 166 -6.59 2.89 -0.55
CA VAL A 166 -5.75 2.47 -1.69
C VAL A 166 -5.62 0.95 -1.76
N LEU A 167 -5.36 0.27 -0.64
CA LEU A 167 -5.26 -1.19 -0.60
C LEU A 167 -6.60 -1.86 -0.89
N GLY A 168 -7.71 -1.29 -0.41
CA GLY A 168 -9.05 -1.76 -0.71
C GLY A 168 -9.38 -1.63 -2.19
N TRP A 169 -8.99 -0.52 -2.82
CA TRP A 169 -9.14 -0.30 -4.26
C TRP A 169 -8.35 -1.34 -5.07
N TRP A 170 -7.08 -1.55 -4.76
CA TRP A 170 -6.26 -2.57 -5.44
C TRP A 170 -6.79 -3.99 -5.22
N LYS A 171 -7.37 -4.29 -4.06
CA LYS A 171 -8.01 -5.58 -3.80
C LYS A 171 -9.21 -5.83 -4.71
N ILE A 172 -10.00 -4.80 -5.01
CA ILE A 172 -11.18 -4.90 -5.89
C ILE A 172 -10.74 -5.00 -7.36
N HIS A 173 -9.78 -4.17 -7.77
CA HIS A 173 -9.38 -4.01 -9.18
C HIS A 173 -8.16 -4.84 -9.59
N CYS A 174 -7.75 -5.81 -8.78
CA CYS A 174 -6.56 -6.61 -9.07
C CYS A 174 -6.68 -7.45 -10.36
N LYS A 175 -7.90 -7.83 -10.73
CA LYS A 175 -8.17 -8.55 -11.99
C LYS A 175 -8.25 -7.61 -13.19
N ASP A 176 -8.64 -6.36 -12.97
CA ASP A 176 -8.72 -5.35 -14.03
C ASP A 176 -7.34 -4.87 -14.48
N PHE A 177 -6.39 -4.85 -13.55
CA PHE A 177 -5.00 -4.40 -13.73
C PHE A 177 -4.01 -5.38 -13.09
N PRO A 178 -3.78 -6.57 -13.69
CA PRO A 178 -3.00 -7.64 -13.08
C PRO A 178 -1.52 -7.28 -12.86
N VAL A 179 -0.87 -6.62 -13.82
CA VAL A 179 0.54 -6.23 -13.72
C VAL A 179 0.69 -5.12 -12.67
N MET A 180 -0.14 -4.09 -12.76
CA MET A 180 -0.10 -2.96 -11.82
C MET A 180 -0.46 -3.38 -10.40
N ALA A 181 -1.42 -4.29 -10.22
CA ALA A 181 -1.78 -4.82 -8.91
C ALA A 181 -0.62 -5.62 -8.30
N SER A 182 0.15 -6.32 -9.12
CA SER A 182 1.38 -6.99 -8.67
C SER A 182 2.40 -6.00 -8.14
N LEU A 183 2.65 -4.90 -8.87
CA LEU A 183 3.51 -3.82 -8.41
C LEU A 183 2.98 -3.12 -7.15
N ALA A 184 1.67 -2.89 -7.08
CA ALA A 184 1.01 -2.24 -5.95
C ALA A 184 1.24 -3.01 -4.64
N ARG A 185 1.24 -4.35 -4.67
CA ARG A 185 1.54 -5.17 -3.49
C ARG A 185 2.95 -4.93 -2.94
N ASP A 186 3.92 -4.71 -3.81
CA ASP A 186 5.32 -4.53 -3.41
C ASP A 186 5.58 -3.09 -2.94
N TYR A 187 5.17 -2.11 -3.74
CA TYR A 187 5.51 -0.70 -3.49
C TYR A 187 4.64 -0.04 -2.42
N LEU A 188 3.36 -0.42 -2.29
CA LEU A 188 2.49 0.16 -1.26
C LEU A 188 2.76 -0.41 0.13
N ALA A 189 3.44 -1.55 0.22
CA ALA A 189 3.89 -2.15 1.48
C ALA A 189 5.13 -1.43 2.05
N CYS A 190 5.84 -0.63 1.26
CA CYS A 190 7.00 0.10 1.72
C CYS A 190 6.63 1.19 2.73
N ALA A 191 7.34 1.23 3.85
CA ALA A 191 7.14 2.24 4.89
C ALA A 191 7.60 3.63 4.40
N ALA A 192 6.86 4.67 4.80
CA ALA A 192 7.22 6.06 4.51
C ALA A 192 8.32 6.62 5.41
N SER A 193 8.57 5.95 6.55
CA SER A 193 9.35 6.46 7.67
C SER A 193 10.00 5.30 8.41
N SER A 194 11.17 5.55 9.02
CA SER A 194 11.80 4.64 9.97
C SER A 194 11.03 4.50 11.28
N ALA A 195 10.01 5.33 11.51
CA ALA A 195 9.24 5.34 12.75
C ALA A 195 8.60 3.98 13.11
N SER A 196 8.23 3.16 12.12
CA SER A 196 7.73 1.79 12.39
C SER A 196 8.82 0.94 13.03
N VAL A 197 10.04 1.03 12.53
CA VAL A 197 11.22 0.34 13.07
C VAL A 197 11.62 0.93 14.43
N GLU A 198 11.53 2.25 14.61
CA GLU A 198 11.77 2.90 15.91
C GLU A 198 10.73 2.48 16.96
N GLN A 199 9.48 2.25 16.57
CA GLN A 199 8.45 1.67 17.45
C GLN A 199 8.81 0.24 17.84
N THR A 200 9.25 -0.59 16.89
CA THR A 200 9.77 -1.93 17.17
C THR A 200 10.94 -1.90 18.14
N PHE A 201 11.92 -1.02 17.94
CA PHE A 201 13.07 -0.88 18.86
C PHE A 201 12.67 -0.31 20.22
N SER A 202 11.70 0.59 20.28
CA SER A 202 11.16 1.10 21.53
C SER A 202 10.45 0.00 22.32
N ALA A 203 9.69 -0.86 21.65
CA ALA A 203 9.11 -2.06 22.26
C ALA A 203 10.19 -3.06 22.70
N ALA A 204 11.23 -3.24 21.88
CA ALA A 204 12.38 -4.08 22.19
C ALA A 204 13.11 -3.61 23.45
N ALA A 205 13.22 -2.30 23.69
CA ALA A 205 13.82 -1.77 24.91
C ALA A 205 13.10 -2.25 26.19
N GLY A 206 11.78 -2.45 26.14
CA GLY A 206 11.02 -3.02 27.25
C GLY A 206 11.28 -4.53 27.47
N VAL A 207 11.53 -5.27 26.39
CA VAL A 207 11.88 -6.71 26.44
C VAL A 207 13.33 -6.92 26.89
N CYS A 208 14.24 -6.07 26.42
CA CYS A 208 15.68 -6.14 26.61
C CYS A 208 16.19 -5.31 27.81
N ALA A 209 15.31 -4.79 28.66
CA ALA A 209 15.70 -3.96 29.81
C ALA A 209 16.72 -4.68 30.73
N THR A 210 17.55 -3.87 31.39
CA THR A 210 18.66 -4.31 32.27
C THR A 210 18.16 -5.26 33.36
N GLY A 211 18.35 -6.56 33.14
CA GLY A 211 17.82 -7.65 33.97
C GLY A 211 17.30 -8.86 33.17
N ARG A 212 17.07 -8.71 31.86
CA ARG A 212 16.64 -9.79 30.94
C ARG A 212 17.61 -10.06 29.79
N ALA A 213 18.89 -9.69 29.95
CA ALA A 213 19.93 -9.83 28.92
C ALA A 213 20.32 -11.29 28.56
N SER A 214 19.73 -12.28 29.22
CA SER A 214 19.97 -13.71 28.97
C SER A 214 19.03 -14.34 27.93
N LEU A 215 18.09 -13.57 27.36
CA LEU A 215 17.19 -14.09 26.34
C LEU A 215 17.93 -14.34 25.03
N ALA A 216 17.71 -15.52 24.43
CA ALA A 216 18.20 -15.79 23.08
C ALA A 216 17.57 -14.82 22.06
N ILE A 217 18.31 -14.47 21.01
CA ILE A 217 17.87 -13.53 19.96
C ILE A 217 16.49 -13.92 19.39
N ARG A 218 16.28 -15.22 19.10
CA ARG A 218 14.99 -15.73 18.60
C ARG A 218 13.84 -15.52 19.59
N THR A 219 14.12 -15.57 20.90
CA THR A 219 13.12 -15.32 21.94
C THR A 219 12.78 -13.83 22.02
N ILE A 220 13.79 -12.97 21.92
CA ILE A 220 13.61 -11.51 21.87
C ILE A 220 12.73 -11.12 20.67
N GLU A 221 13.04 -11.64 19.49
CA GLU A 221 12.25 -11.42 18.26
C GLU A 221 10.79 -11.84 18.44
N ARG A 222 10.54 -13.07 18.92
CA ARG A 222 9.18 -13.56 19.17
C ARG A 222 8.42 -12.71 20.18
N CYS A 223 9.07 -12.27 21.25
CA CYS A 223 8.45 -11.39 22.24
C CYS A 223 8.06 -10.04 21.64
N ILE A 224 8.92 -9.43 20.84
CA ILE A 224 8.66 -8.14 20.20
C ILE A 224 7.52 -8.28 19.18
N SER A 225 7.59 -9.27 18.27
CA SER A 225 6.55 -9.50 17.26
C SER A 225 5.19 -9.78 17.88
N SER A 226 5.13 -10.64 18.90
CA SER A 226 3.88 -10.94 19.61
C SER A 226 3.33 -9.69 20.30
N HIS A 227 4.19 -8.89 20.94
CA HIS A 227 3.79 -7.64 21.58
C HIS A 227 3.23 -6.64 20.55
N MET A 228 3.87 -6.50 19.38
CA MET A 228 3.40 -5.62 18.32
C MET A 228 2.04 -6.06 17.77
N TRP A 229 1.86 -7.36 17.47
CA TRP A 229 0.58 -7.89 17.01
C TRP A 229 -0.56 -7.68 18.01
N LEU A 230 -0.28 -7.86 19.30
CA LEU A 230 -1.26 -7.59 20.35
C LEU A 230 -1.60 -6.10 20.47
N CYS A 231 -0.62 -5.21 20.31
CA CYS A 231 -0.87 -3.77 20.25
C CYS A 231 -1.76 -3.38 19.07
N ASP A 232 -1.59 -4.05 17.93
CA ASP A 232 -2.36 -3.83 16.70
C ASP A 232 -3.73 -4.53 16.72
N SER A 233 -4.12 -5.11 17.86
CA SER A 233 -5.41 -5.80 18.05
C SER A 233 -5.60 -6.98 17.09
N VAL A 234 -4.51 -7.64 16.70
CA VAL A 234 -4.58 -8.90 15.96
C VAL A 234 -5.09 -9.99 16.90
N GLU A 235 -6.24 -10.56 16.58
CA GLU A 235 -6.79 -11.67 17.34
C GLU A 235 -5.99 -12.95 17.08
N VAL A 236 -5.53 -13.61 18.15
CA VAL A 236 -4.88 -14.91 18.07
C VAL A 236 -5.92 -16.02 18.10
N GLY A 237 -5.95 -16.86 17.06
CA GLY A 237 -6.87 -17.99 16.92
C GLY A 237 -6.20 -19.36 16.98
N GLY A 238 -6.99 -20.41 16.81
CA GLY A 238 -6.50 -21.79 16.73
C GLY A 238 -5.88 -22.29 18.03
N LEU A 239 -4.64 -22.77 17.96
CA LEU A 239 -3.87 -23.31 19.11
C LEU A 239 -3.61 -22.28 20.23
N PHE A 240 -3.91 -21.00 20.01
CA PHE A 240 -3.72 -19.92 20.98
C PHE A 240 -5.03 -19.22 21.37
N ALA A 241 -6.19 -19.81 21.07
CA ALA A 241 -7.50 -19.22 21.36
C ALA A 241 -7.73 -18.97 22.88
N ASP A 242 -7.17 -19.84 23.71
CA ASP A 242 -7.10 -19.72 25.16
C ASP A 242 -6.27 -18.50 25.62
N CYS A 243 -5.20 -18.15 24.90
CA CYS A 243 -4.47 -16.91 25.14
C CYS A 243 -5.32 -15.68 24.78
N GLN A 244 -6.09 -15.72 23.68
CA GLN A 244 -7.03 -14.65 23.33
C GLN A 244 -8.10 -14.45 24.40
N ALA A 245 -8.68 -15.53 24.91
CA ALA A 245 -9.69 -15.47 25.96
C ALA A 245 -9.14 -14.81 27.25
N LEU A 246 -7.89 -15.08 27.61
CA LEU A 246 -7.21 -14.42 28.74
C LEU A 246 -6.99 -12.92 28.48
N ILE A 247 -6.58 -12.55 27.27
CA ILE A 247 -6.42 -11.15 26.86
C ILE A 247 -7.77 -10.43 26.97
N ASP A 248 -8.84 -10.98 26.38
CA ASP A 248 -10.18 -10.41 26.42
C ASP A 248 -10.72 -10.25 27.85
N ALA A 249 -10.49 -11.25 28.71
CA ALA A 249 -10.82 -11.18 30.12
C ALA A 249 -10.02 -10.09 30.86
N GLY A 250 -8.74 -9.95 30.53
CA GLY A 250 -7.86 -8.89 31.03
C GLY A 250 -8.33 -7.50 30.61
N LEU A 251 -8.73 -7.32 29.34
CA LEU A 251 -9.26 -6.05 28.82
C LEU A 251 -10.55 -5.63 29.54
N LYS A 252 -11.39 -6.59 29.95
CA LYS A 252 -12.62 -6.36 30.73
C LYS A 252 -12.34 -6.06 32.22
N ASN A 253 -11.15 -6.38 32.72
CA ASN A 253 -10.83 -6.25 34.12
C ASN A 253 -10.33 -4.83 34.47
N PRO A 254 -10.97 -4.13 35.42
CA PRO A 254 -10.64 -2.75 35.77
C PRO A 254 -9.21 -2.58 36.31
N LYS A 255 -8.57 -3.63 36.83
CA LYS A 255 -7.17 -3.59 37.29
C LYS A 255 -6.16 -3.34 36.16
N PHE A 256 -6.47 -3.78 34.93
CA PHE A 256 -5.57 -3.65 33.78
C PHE A 256 -5.89 -2.43 32.90
N LYS A 257 -6.79 -1.54 33.35
CA LYS A 257 -7.20 -0.33 32.60
C LYS A 257 -6.04 0.58 32.19
N ARG A 258 -4.91 0.54 32.92
CA ARG A 258 -3.67 1.27 32.60
C ARG A 258 -2.91 0.73 31.38
N TYR A 259 -3.13 -0.52 31.01
CA TYR A 259 -2.50 -1.21 29.90
C TYR A 259 -3.40 -1.29 28.66
N LEU A 260 -4.64 -0.81 28.75
CA LEU A 260 -5.50 -0.64 27.59
C LEU A 260 -4.84 0.38 26.65
N VAL A 261 -4.40 -0.09 25.48
CA VAL A 261 -3.99 0.79 24.39
C VAL A 261 -5.19 1.70 24.10
N LYS A 262 -5.06 3.00 24.38
CA LYS A 262 -6.09 3.96 23.99
C LYS A 262 -6.21 3.85 22.47
N PRO A 263 -7.40 3.56 21.91
CA PRO A 263 -7.55 3.51 20.48
C PRO A 263 -7.01 4.81 19.91
N VAL A 264 -6.04 4.71 18.99
CA VAL A 264 -5.59 5.85 18.21
C VAL A 264 -6.86 6.43 17.61
N LYS A 265 -7.24 7.63 18.03
CA LYS A 265 -8.44 8.30 17.51
C LYS A 265 -8.28 8.34 15.98
N LYS A 266 -8.96 7.46 15.25
CA LYS A 266 -9.25 7.67 13.83
C LYS A 266 -9.76 9.10 13.76
N SER A 267 -9.03 9.97 13.05
CA SER A 267 -9.36 11.39 13.04
C SER A 267 -10.84 11.52 12.72
N ARG A 268 -11.60 12.10 13.65
CA ARG A 268 -13.04 12.30 13.51
C ARG A 268 -13.35 12.78 12.09
N ASN A 269 -14.36 12.17 11.47
CA ASN A 269 -15.12 12.79 10.40
C ASN A 269 -15.53 14.18 10.90
N ILE A 270 -14.83 15.22 10.45
CA ILE A 270 -15.28 16.60 10.64
C ILE A 270 -16.26 16.83 9.50
N ARG A 271 -17.54 16.76 9.87
CA ARG A 271 -18.64 17.35 9.10
C ARG A 271 -18.29 18.79 8.76
N LYS A 272 -18.19 19.09 7.47
CA LYS A 272 -18.92 20.13 6.73
C LYS A 272 -18.41 20.14 5.29
#